data_AF-A0A1B7N8Y5-F1
#
_entry.id   AF-A0A1B7N8Y5-F1
#
_cell.length_a   1.000
_cell.length_b   1.000
_cell.length_c   1.000
_cell.angle_alpha   90.00
_cell.angle_beta   90.00
_cell.angle_gamma   90.00
#
_symmetry.space_group_name_H-M   'P 1'
#
loop_
_entity.id
_entity.type
_entity.pdbx_description
1 polymer ?
#
loop_
_entity_poly.entity_id
_entity_poly.type
_entity_poly.pdbx_seq_one_letter_code
_entity_poly.pdbx_strand_id
1 'polypeptide(L)'
;MQEIPDSQEIFVYRDSGANIIIDILQRVNKEDPEAAAKFHLDAIAEDNDAIEHHSVLVQRPTANELFPTVLDGRQTLKKAGSIHHLRTLFALFRIKEKNHDVVVSFNMPTETGDGPGSNGAITAEQEQAIESDFYRVVDSLRIVDYNLFAV
;
A
#
# COMPACT_ATOMS: atom_id res chain seq x y z
N MET A 1 -10.39 10.93 17.10
CA MET A 1 -10.66 10.87 15.65
C MET A 1 -9.46 11.54 15.01
N GLN A 2 -8.68 10.80 14.23
CA GLN A 2 -7.53 11.35 13.51
C GLN A 2 -8.07 12.03 12.25
N GLU A 3 -7.63 13.25 11.99
CA GLU A 3 -7.92 13.95 10.74
C GLU A 3 -7.20 13.22 9.61
N ILE A 4 -7.96 12.81 8.59
CA ILE A 4 -7.41 12.20 7.37
C ILE A 4 -7.07 13.35 6.43
N PRO A 5 -5.82 13.44 5.90
CA PRO A 5 -5.47 14.46 4.93
C PRO A 5 -6.42 14.45 3.72
N ASP A 6 -6.70 15.62 3.14
CA ASP A 6 -7.59 15.73 1.97
C ASP A 6 -7.09 14.93 0.75
N SER A 7 -5.78 14.62 0.69
CA SER A 7 -5.16 13.81 -0.37
C SER A 7 -5.35 12.31 -0.19
N GLN A 8 -5.93 11.89 0.94
CA GLN A 8 -5.91 10.50 1.39
C GLN A 8 -7.31 9.95 1.61
N GLU A 9 -7.51 8.72 1.14
CA GLU A 9 -8.73 7.94 1.35
C GLU A 9 -8.37 6.63 2.04
N ILE A 10 -9.08 6.31 3.13
CA ILE A 10 -8.81 5.13 3.97
C ILE A 10 -10.06 4.25 4.04
N PHE A 11 -9.89 2.96 3.71
CA PHE A 11 -10.91 1.93 3.89
C PHE A 11 -10.40 0.85 4.85
N VAL A 12 -11.27 0.33 5.70
CA VAL A 12 -10.91 -0.69 6.70
C VAL A 12 -11.74 -1.95 6.50
N TYR A 13 -11.10 -3.11 6.61
CA TYR A 13 -11.82 -4.38 6.68
C TYR A 13 -12.40 -4.52 8.08
N ARG A 14 -13.70 -4.83 8.19
CA ARG A 14 -14.40 -4.82 9.49
C ARG A 14 -13.96 -5.94 10.43
N ASP A 15 -13.58 -7.08 9.86
CA ASP A 15 -13.32 -8.32 10.58
C ASP A 15 -11.83 -8.67 10.65
N SER A 16 -10.94 -7.69 10.37
CA SER A 16 -9.50 -7.85 10.49
C SER A 16 -8.80 -6.51 10.74
N GLY A 17 -7.50 -6.54 11.00
CA GLY A 17 -6.67 -5.34 11.09
C GLY A 17 -6.26 -4.77 9.73
N ALA A 18 -6.74 -5.36 8.63
CA ALA A 18 -6.34 -4.93 7.30
C ALA A 18 -7.01 -3.61 6.89
N ASN A 19 -6.27 -2.81 6.11
CA ASN A 19 -6.76 -1.55 5.58
C ASN A 19 -6.24 -1.30 4.17
N ILE A 20 -6.92 -0.37 3.50
CA ILE A 20 -6.59 0.13 2.17
C ILE A 20 -6.37 1.63 2.32
N ILE A 21 -5.26 2.11 1.79
CA ILE A 21 -4.96 3.54 1.74
C ILE A 21 -4.69 3.90 0.28
N ILE A 22 -5.38 4.93 -0.20
CA ILE A 22 -5.11 5.59 -1.47
C ILE A 22 -4.63 7.00 -1.14
N ASP A 23 -3.47 7.40 -1.65
CA ASP A 23 -2.89 8.71 -1.36
C ASP A 23 -2.32 9.37 -2.62
N ILE A 24 -2.48 10.67 -2.72
CA ILE A 24 -1.96 11.50 -3.81
C ILE A 24 -0.74 12.27 -3.30
N LEU A 25 0.43 11.88 -3.78
CA LEU A 25 1.72 12.38 -3.35
C LEU A 25 2.39 13.21 -4.44
N GLN A 26 3.34 14.06 -4.03
CA GLN A 26 4.25 14.69 -4.98
C GLN A 26 5.11 13.63 -5.67
N ARG A 27 5.31 13.78 -6.97
CA ARG A 27 6.14 12.85 -7.75
C ARG A 27 7.57 12.85 -7.22
N VAL A 28 8.09 11.67 -6.92
CA VAL A 28 9.49 11.54 -6.48
C VAL A 28 10.44 11.70 -7.67
N ASN A 29 11.61 12.29 -7.41
CA ASN A 29 12.66 12.47 -8.40
C ASN A 29 13.44 11.16 -8.66
N LYS A 30 12.72 10.16 -9.15
CA LYS A 30 13.20 8.84 -9.59
C LYS A 30 12.58 8.55 -10.95
N GLU A 31 13.38 8.38 -11.99
CA GLU A 31 12.86 8.07 -13.32
C GLU A 31 12.45 6.60 -13.45
N ASP A 32 13.25 5.70 -12.87
CA ASP A 32 12.93 4.28 -12.81
C ASP A 32 11.65 4.02 -11.97
N PRO A 33 10.60 3.42 -12.54
CA PRO A 33 9.34 3.19 -11.83
C PRO A 33 9.47 2.27 -10.61
N GLU A 34 10.33 1.25 -10.67
CA GLU A 34 10.58 0.34 -9.55
C GLU A 34 11.28 1.07 -8.39
N ALA A 35 12.33 1.83 -8.67
CA ALA A 35 13.01 2.65 -7.68
C ALA A 35 12.08 3.73 -7.08
N ALA A 36 11.15 4.27 -7.86
CA ALA A 36 10.13 5.21 -7.37
C ALA A 36 9.12 4.51 -6.44
N ALA A 37 8.61 3.34 -6.83
CA ALA A 37 7.69 2.55 -6.02
C ALA A 37 8.34 2.09 -4.72
N LYS A 38 9.59 1.64 -4.80
CA LYS A 38 10.38 1.25 -3.64
C LYS A 38 10.62 2.42 -2.69
N PHE A 39 10.94 3.61 -3.22
CA PHE A 39 11.11 4.81 -2.39
C PHE A 39 9.85 5.11 -1.55
N HIS A 40 8.67 5.08 -2.16
CA HIS A 40 7.41 5.31 -1.45
C HIS A 40 7.10 4.21 -0.43
N LEU A 41 7.31 2.94 -0.78
CA LEU A 41 7.07 1.83 0.12
C LEU A 41 8.06 1.78 1.30
N ASP A 42 9.33 2.12 1.07
CA ASP A 42 10.35 2.23 2.10
C ASP A 42 10.00 3.38 3.07
N ALA A 43 9.49 4.52 2.58
CA ALA A 43 9.02 5.61 3.43
C ALA A 43 7.86 5.17 4.36
N ILE A 44 6.90 4.36 3.86
CA ILE A 44 5.84 3.77 4.70
C ILE A 44 6.44 2.88 5.80
N ALA A 45 7.50 2.12 5.50
CA ALA A 45 8.16 1.27 6.48
C ALA A 45 8.92 2.10 7.54
N GLU A 46 9.56 3.20 7.14
CA GLU A 46 10.20 4.15 8.05
C GLU A 46 9.18 4.82 8.98
N ASP A 47 8.04 5.29 8.45
CA ASP A 47 6.96 5.90 9.23
C ASP A 47 6.33 4.93 10.24
N ASN A 48 6.37 3.62 9.93
CA ASN A 48 5.91 2.57 10.84
C ASN A 48 6.95 2.15 11.90
N ASP A 49 8.13 2.78 11.92
CA ASP A 49 9.28 2.37 12.73
C ASP A 49 9.66 0.89 12.52
N ALA A 50 9.65 0.43 11.26
CA ALA A 50 9.99 -0.95 10.93
C ALA A 50 11.45 -1.27 11.26
N ILE A 51 11.66 -2.37 12.00
CA ILE A 51 13.01 -2.85 12.33
C ILE A 51 13.65 -3.63 11.18
N GLU A 52 12.83 -4.17 10.29
CA GLU A 52 13.22 -4.83 9.06
C GLU A 52 12.11 -4.62 8.03
N HIS A 53 12.48 -4.37 6.78
CA HIS A 53 11.55 -4.38 5.67
C HIS A 53 12.23 -4.82 4.37
N HIS A 54 11.45 -5.44 3.49
CA HIS A 54 11.87 -5.77 2.14
C HIS A 54 10.67 -5.72 1.19
N SER A 55 10.95 -5.60 -0.10
CA SER A 55 9.93 -5.56 -1.14
C SER A 55 10.39 -6.34 -2.36
N VAL A 56 9.45 -6.99 -3.04
CA VAL A 56 9.70 -7.65 -4.32
C VAL A 56 8.80 -7.08 -5.41
N LEU A 57 9.35 -6.91 -6.60
CA LEU A 57 8.56 -6.52 -7.78
C LEU A 57 7.61 -7.65 -8.16
N VAL A 58 6.33 -7.33 -8.29
CA VAL A 58 5.32 -8.27 -8.76
C VAL A 58 5.23 -8.19 -10.29
N GLN A 59 5.78 -9.20 -10.96
CA GLN A 59 5.70 -9.32 -12.41
C GLN A 59 4.34 -9.90 -12.80
N ARG A 60 3.38 -9.01 -13.07
CA ARG A 60 2.03 -9.37 -13.51
C ARG A 60 1.58 -8.43 -14.61
N PRO A 61 0.90 -8.93 -15.67
CA PRO A 61 0.16 -8.07 -16.59
C PRO A 61 -0.94 -7.31 -15.85
N THR A 62 -0.92 -5.99 -15.94
CA THR A 62 -2.00 -5.13 -15.43
C THR A 62 -2.90 -4.75 -16.60
N ALA A 63 -4.21 -4.72 -16.39
CA ALA A 63 -5.16 -4.23 -17.41
C ALA A 63 -5.27 -2.69 -17.41
N ASN A 64 -4.56 -2.01 -16.50
CA ASN A 64 -4.67 -0.57 -16.30
C ASN A 64 -3.79 0.21 -17.28
N GLU A 65 -4.37 1.23 -17.91
CA GLU A 65 -3.71 2.10 -18.91
C GLU A 65 -2.61 3.00 -18.32
N LEU A 66 -2.57 3.18 -16.99
CA LEU A 66 -1.53 3.93 -16.29
C LEU A 66 -0.28 3.08 -16.01
N PHE A 67 -0.29 1.78 -16.35
CA PHE A 67 0.82 0.84 -16.18
C PHE A 67 1.46 0.91 -14.78
N PRO A 68 0.69 0.62 -13.71
CA PRO A 68 1.18 0.75 -12.35
C PRO A 68 2.35 -0.18 -12.07
N THR A 69 3.27 0.28 -11.22
CA THR A 69 4.33 -0.55 -10.66
C THR A 69 3.84 -1.17 -9.37
N VAL A 70 3.86 -2.50 -9.29
CA VAL A 70 3.31 -3.26 -8.15
C VAL A 70 4.43 -3.92 -7.36
N LEU A 71 4.43 -3.72 -6.04
CA LEU A 71 5.36 -4.34 -5.10
C LEU A 71 4.59 -5.17 -4.05
N ASP A 72 5.21 -6.25 -3.61
CA ASP A 72 4.81 -6.99 -2.39
C ASP A 72 5.86 -6.68 -1.31
N GLY A 73 5.45 -5.88 -0.34
CA GLY A 73 6.26 -5.43 0.79
C GLY A 73 6.01 -6.26 2.04
N ARG A 74 7.05 -6.49 2.83
CA ARG A 74 6.95 -7.10 4.15
C ARG A 74 7.74 -6.28 5.15
N GLN A 75 7.18 -6.09 6.33
CA GLN A 75 7.75 -5.33 7.43
C GLN A 75 7.67 -6.14 8.72
N THR A 76 8.70 -6.02 9.54
CA THR A 76 8.72 -6.47 10.93
C THR A 76 8.71 -5.23 11.81
N LEU A 77 7.71 -5.13 12.69
CA LEU A 77 7.54 -4.01 13.62
C LEU A 77 7.74 -4.51 15.05
N LYS A 78 8.29 -3.66 15.93
CA LYS A 78 8.35 -3.92 17.37
C LYS A 78 7.47 -2.91 18.11
N LYS A 79 6.29 -3.35 18.55
CA LYS A 79 5.31 -2.50 19.23
C LYS A 79 5.01 -3.05 20.62
N ALA A 80 5.11 -2.18 21.64
CA ALA A 80 4.85 -2.52 23.04
C ALA A 80 5.60 -3.77 23.57
N GLY A 81 6.77 -4.08 23.00
CA GLY A 81 7.59 -5.23 23.40
C GLY A 81 7.34 -6.51 22.58
N SER A 82 6.31 -6.55 21.75
CA SER A 82 5.99 -7.69 20.88
C SER A 82 6.40 -7.43 19.43
N ILE A 83 6.66 -8.52 18.70
CA ILE A 83 6.93 -8.49 17.26
C ILE A 83 5.61 -8.60 16.50
N HIS A 84 5.49 -7.83 15.44
CA HIS A 84 4.37 -7.85 14.51
C HIS A 84 4.90 -7.98 13.10
N HIS A 85 4.19 -8.73 12.26
CA HIS A 85 4.48 -8.83 10.83
C HIS A 85 3.36 -8.17 10.04
N LEU A 86 3.75 -7.30 9.12
CA LEU A 86 2.86 -6.59 8.22
C LEU A 86 3.28 -6.92 6.79
N ARG A 87 2.33 -7.39 5.98
CA ARG A 87 2.47 -7.45 4.54
C ARG A 87 1.74 -6.27 3.91
N THR A 88 2.36 -5.64 2.92
CA THR A 88 1.77 -4.51 2.21
C THR A 88 1.82 -4.80 0.72
N LEU A 89 0.65 -5.00 0.10
CA LEU A 89 0.55 -4.96 -1.36
C LEU A 89 0.48 -3.51 -1.79
N PHE A 90 1.35 -3.11 -2.70
CA PHE A 90 1.56 -1.72 -3.04
C PHE A 90 1.51 -1.52 -4.55
N ALA A 91 0.82 -0.48 -5.01
CA ALA A 91 0.83 -0.06 -6.41
C ALA A 91 1.11 1.44 -6.53
N LEU A 92 2.01 1.79 -7.43
CA LEU A 92 2.34 3.16 -7.81
C LEU A 92 1.79 3.48 -9.21
N PHE A 93 0.99 4.52 -9.31
CA PHE A 93 0.49 5.12 -10.54
C PHE A 93 1.13 6.49 -10.75
N ARG A 94 1.92 6.66 -11.81
CA ARG A 94 2.69 7.90 -12.02
C ARG A 94 1.99 8.84 -12.99
N ILE A 95 1.53 9.99 -12.49
CA ILE A 95 0.81 10.99 -13.28
C ILE A 95 1.78 12.07 -13.72
N LYS A 96 2.66 11.68 -14.66
CA LYS A 96 3.83 12.49 -15.07
C LYS A 96 3.46 13.92 -15.49
N GLU A 97 2.37 14.07 -16.23
CA GLU A 97 1.89 15.37 -16.74
C GLU A 97 1.48 16.35 -15.63
N LYS A 98 1.15 15.82 -14.45
CA LYS A 98 0.73 16.61 -13.28
C LYS A 98 1.78 16.62 -12.17
N ASN A 99 2.93 15.97 -12.34
CA ASN A 99 3.95 15.82 -11.31
C ASN A 99 3.44 15.22 -9.99
N HIS A 100 2.49 14.28 -10.08
CA HIS A 100 1.96 13.55 -8.92
C HIS A 100 2.18 12.04 -9.07
N ASP A 101 2.34 11.38 -7.95
CA ASP A 101 2.32 9.93 -7.81
C ASP A 101 1.07 9.57 -7.00
N VAL A 102 0.24 8.65 -7.49
CA VAL A 102 -0.86 8.08 -6.72
C VAL A 102 -0.43 6.71 -6.23
N VAL A 103 -0.53 6.49 -4.92
CA VAL A 103 -0.16 5.22 -4.29
C VAL A 103 -1.40 4.53 -3.77
N VAL A 104 -1.45 3.20 -3.93
CA VAL A 104 -2.45 2.33 -3.32
C VAL A 104 -1.71 1.32 -2.47
N SER A 105 -2.02 1.27 -1.18
CA SER A 105 -1.44 0.29 -0.25
C SER A 105 -2.55 -0.51 0.43
N PHE A 106 -2.40 -1.83 0.42
CA PHE A 106 -3.23 -2.76 1.18
C PHE A 106 -2.37 -3.33 2.29
N ASN A 107 -2.59 -2.88 3.51
CA ASN A 107 -1.81 -3.24 4.68
C ASN A 107 -2.50 -4.40 5.41
N MET A 108 -1.79 -5.50 5.58
CA MET A 108 -2.28 -6.79 6.04
C MET A 108 -1.44 -7.28 7.22
N PRO A 109 -1.90 -7.11 8.47
CA PRO A 109 -1.21 -7.69 9.62
C PRO A 109 -1.25 -9.21 9.51
N THR A 110 -0.10 -9.86 9.29
CA THR A 110 -0.01 -11.32 9.16
C THR A 110 0.32 -11.99 10.50
N GLU A 111 0.94 -11.24 11.41
CA GLU A 111 1.14 -11.63 12.80
C GLU A 111 1.00 -10.40 13.69
N THR A 112 0.29 -10.55 14.80
CA THR A 112 0.24 -9.53 15.85
C THR A 112 0.80 -10.12 17.13
N GLY A 113 1.27 -9.28 18.06
CA GLY A 113 2.05 -9.68 19.25
C GLY A 113 1.52 -10.76 20.19
N ASP A 114 0.33 -11.30 19.93
CA ASP A 114 -0.27 -12.47 20.59
C ASP A 114 -0.12 -13.78 19.76
N GLY A 115 0.62 -13.72 18.64
CA GLY A 115 0.87 -14.81 17.69
C GLY A 115 -0.06 -14.80 16.46
N PRO A 116 0.14 -15.71 15.50
CA PRO A 116 -0.71 -15.83 14.32
C PRO A 116 -2.17 -16.16 14.69
N GLY A 117 -3.14 -15.45 14.10
CA GLY A 117 -4.58 -15.67 14.33
C GLY A 117 -5.19 -14.98 15.56
N SER A 118 -4.45 -14.11 16.24
CA SER A 118 -5.01 -13.24 17.28
C SER A 118 -5.81 -12.07 16.70
N ASN A 119 -6.55 -11.34 17.56
CA ASN A 119 -7.37 -10.19 17.17
C ASN A 119 -6.57 -9.17 16.33
N GLY A 120 -6.83 -9.13 15.03
CA GLY A 120 -6.24 -8.17 14.09
C GLY A 120 -5.36 -8.79 13.02
N ALA A 121 -4.77 -9.96 13.24
CA ALA A 121 -4.05 -10.69 12.21
C ALA A 121 -5.04 -11.30 11.19
N ILE A 122 -4.70 -11.25 9.91
CA ILE A 122 -5.52 -11.85 8.86
C ILE A 122 -5.32 -13.37 8.80
N THR A 123 -6.40 -14.08 8.46
CA THR A 123 -6.37 -15.51 8.11
C THR A 123 -5.88 -15.69 6.67
N ALA A 124 -5.51 -16.91 6.30
CA ALA A 124 -5.11 -17.24 4.92
C ALA A 124 -6.25 -17.02 3.92
N GLU A 125 -7.49 -17.29 4.31
CA GLU A 125 -8.68 -17.05 3.50
C GLU A 125 -8.89 -15.54 3.29
N GLN A 126 -8.72 -14.73 4.34
CA GLN A 126 -8.78 -13.28 4.23
C GLN A 126 -7.65 -12.73 3.36
N GLU A 127 -6.43 -13.26 3.49
CA GLU A 127 -5.28 -12.87 2.66
C GLU A 127 -5.56 -13.05 1.17
N GLN A 128 -6.09 -14.21 0.76
CA GLN A 128 -6.45 -14.47 -0.64
C GLN A 128 -7.55 -13.54 -1.14
N ALA A 129 -8.56 -13.25 -0.30
CA ALA A 129 -9.63 -12.31 -0.66
C ALA A 129 -9.08 -10.89 -0.83
N ILE A 130 -8.25 -10.42 0.10
CA ILE A 130 -7.64 -9.09 0.09
C ILE A 130 -6.68 -8.95 -1.11
N GLU A 131 -5.91 -9.98 -1.46
CA GLU A 131 -5.09 -10.02 -2.68
C GLU A 131 -5.94 -9.86 -3.95
N SER A 132 -7.06 -10.57 -4.03
CA SER A 132 -7.98 -10.44 -5.16
C SER A 132 -8.55 -9.04 -5.26
N ASP A 133 -8.96 -8.45 -4.14
CA ASP A 133 -9.48 -7.09 -4.08
C ASP A 133 -8.43 -6.04 -4.43
N PHE A 134 -7.17 -6.22 -3.99
CA PHE A 134 -6.05 -5.35 -4.37
C PHE A 134 -5.91 -5.30 -5.89
N TYR A 135 -5.87 -6.46 -6.55
CA TYR A 135 -5.72 -6.50 -7.99
C TYR A 135 -6.94 -5.94 -8.74
N ARG A 136 -8.15 -6.15 -8.22
CA ARG A 136 -9.36 -5.50 -8.75
C ARG A 136 -9.27 -3.98 -8.65
N VAL A 137 -8.82 -3.43 -7.52
CA VAL A 137 -8.60 -1.99 -7.37
C VAL A 137 -7.54 -1.51 -8.36
N VAL A 138 -6.39 -2.20 -8.45
CA VAL A 138 -5.30 -1.82 -9.34
C VAL A 138 -5.73 -1.81 -10.81
N ASP A 139 -6.47 -2.83 -11.26
CA ASP A 139 -6.95 -2.91 -12.64
C ASP A 139 -8.09 -1.93 -12.95
N SER A 140 -8.87 -1.53 -11.95
CA SER A 140 -10.06 -0.68 -12.13
C SER A 140 -9.84 0.81 -11.85
N LEU A 141 -8.74 1.17 -11.18
CA LEU A 141 -8.43 2.56 -10.84
C LEU A 141 -8.33 3.42 -12.11
N ARG A 142 -9.08 4.51 -12.15
CA ARG A 142 -9.10 5.46 -13.26
C ARG A 142 -9.11 6.88 -12.72
N ILE A 143 -8.37 7.76 -13.39
CA ILE A 143 -8.49 9.19 -13.16
C ILE A 143 -9.66 9.69 -13.97
N VAL A 144 -10.73 10.10 -13.29
CA VAL A 144 -11.94 10.64 -13.94
C VAL A 144 -11.81 12.14 -14.21
N ASP A 145 -11.16 12.87 -13.30
CA ASP A 145 -10.90 14.31 -13.43
C ASP A 145 -9.44 14.64 -13.09
N TYR A 146 -8.69 15.12 -14.08
CA TYR A 146 -7.29 15.51 -13.92
C TYR A 146 -7.10 16.90 -13.29
N ASN A 147 -8.18 17.65 -13.08
CA ASN A 147 -8.13 18.90 -12.32
C ASN A 147 -7.91 18.65 -10.82
N LEU A 148 -8.11 17.42 -10.35
CA LEU A 148 -7.78 17.01 -8.98
C LEU A 148 -6.31 17.28 -8.61
N PHE A 149 -5.42 17.26 -9.61
CA PHE A 149 -3.99 17.50 -9.42
C PHE A 149 -3.56 18.94 -9.66
N ALA A 150 -4.50 19.87 -9.87
CA ALA A 150 -4.21 21.28 -10.04
C ALA A 150 -4.10 21.95 -8.66
N VAL A 151 -2.94 21.79 -8.03
CA VAL A 151 -2.54 22.54 -6.83
C VAL A 151 -1.23 23.25 -7.11
#